data_AF-A0A7Y2RE78-F1
#
_entry.id   AF-A0A7Y2RE78-F1
#
_cell.length_a   1.000
_cell.length_b   1.000
_cell.length_c   1.000
_cell.angle_alpha   90.00
_cell.angle_beta   90.00
_cell.angle_gamma   90.00
#
_symmetry.space_group_name_H-M   'P 1'
#
loop_
_entity.id
_entity.type
_entity.pdbx_description
1 polymer ?
#
loop_
_entity_poly.entity_id
_entity_poly.type
_entity_poly.pdbx_seq_one_letter_code
_entity_poly.pdbx_strand_id
1 'polypeptide(L)'
;MPPLDEYAVNPQQIESGVVALKKRQRNLTLLCLTSSTIFLASVVALFLQHDFVYSFFGITTELKQLHMPMSVDANLAELGQHTDYFTNLLSWFGWLILKLFVSFVGAFFVIHFLKKIRFFYTRFQSFILKFVGWLVSFIVLWSGLTFLQYDLNDDANNAYSEAIQYDKNIQQSELAQYLQQTDLDEPVKAYLLAQAALLHKPVDKDAAIPQVLALVKAEKTDPYFIEYGFKPEQLWTMQYQLYGKTLTPMAESVSKQVDQAEQMSDLVNIFIIAMLILSAILSLILFFLSQHLKGRVLRVEQRITP
;
A
#
# COMPACT_ATOMS: atom_id res chain seq x y z
N MET A 1 55.90 7.00 50.99
CA MET A 1 54.97 6.56 49.93
C MET A 1 53.59 6.57 50.54
N PRO A 2 52.61 7.32 50.01
CA PRO A 2 51.24 7.28 50.51
C PRO A 2 50.64 5.87 50.30
N PRO A 3 49.74 5.41 51.18
CA PRO A 3 49.18 4.06 51.13
C PRO A 3 48.33 3.87 49.86
N LEU A 4 48.48 2.71 49.22
CA LEU A 4 47.84 2.34 47.94
C LEU A 4 46.30 2.26 48.01
N ASP A 5 45.71 2.38 49.19
CA ASP A 5 44.27 2.27 49.42
C ASP A 5 43.47 3.49 48.91
N GLU A 6 44.14 4.63 48.67
CA GLU A 6 43.50 5.85 48.14
C GLU A 6 43.07 5.71 46.66
N TYR A 7 43.54 4.66 45.97
CA TYR A 7 43.21 4.34 44.58
C TYR A 7 42.40 3.04 44.40
N ALA A 8 41.97 2.41 45.48
CA ALA A 8 41.13 1.21 45.42
C ALA A 8 39.70 1.60 45.01
N VAL A 9 39.40 1.53 43.71
CA VAL A 9 38.05 1.77 43.18
C VAL A 9 37.08 0.78 43.85
N ASN A 10 36.07 1.31 44.54
CA ASN A 10 35.13 0.49 45.32
C ASN A 10 34.31 -0.41 44.36
N PRO A 11 34.31 -1.74 44.54
CA PRO A 11 33.60 -2.68 43.65
C PRO A 11 32.09 -2.41 43.55
N GLN A 12 31.47 -1.87 44.60
CA GLN A 12 30.05 -1.48 44.58
C GLN A 12 29.75 -0.29 43.63
N GLN A 13 30.72 0.63 43.45
CA GLN A 13 30.60 1.73 42.49
C GLN A 13 30.76 1.23 41.05
N ILE A 14 31.57 0.19 40.84
CA ILE A 14 31.74 -0.43 39.52
C ILE A 14 30.46 -1.18 39.12
N GLU A 15 29.87 -1.96 40.03
CA GLU A 15 28.65 -2.73 39.77
C GLU A 15 27.44 -1.83 39.47
N SER A 16 27.23 -0.78 40.27
CA SER A 16 26.18 0.22 40.01
C SER A 16 26.40 0.98 38.69
N GLY A 17 27.67 1.25 38.32
CA GLY A 17 28.04 1.82 37.03
C GLY A 17 27.70 0.91 35.84
N VAL A 18 27.92 -0.41 35.96
CA VAL A 18 27.56 -1.39 34.92
C VAL A 18 26.05 -1.47 34.73
N VAL A 19 25.27 -1.46 35.81
CA VAL A 19 23.80 -1.46 35.74
C VAL A 19 23.28 -0.21 35.02
N ALA A 20 23.84 0.97 35.34
CA ALA A 20 23.48 2.21 34.66
C ALA A 20 23.84 2.18 33.16
N LEU A 21 25.01 1.62 32.80
CA LEU A 21 25.44 1.45 31.40
C LEU A 21 24.51 0.49 30.63
N LYS A 22 24.13 -0.65 31.21
CA LYS A 22 23.15 -1.58 30.62
C LYS A 22 21.80 -0.92 30.39
N LYS A 23 21.31 -0.12 31.34
CA LYS A 23 20.06 0.64 31.19
C LYS A 23 20.12 1.62 30.01
N ARG A 24 21.23 2.35 29.86
CA ARG A 24 21.45 3.27 28.73
C ARG A 24 21.54 2.52 27.39
N GLN A 25 22.26 1.41 27.34
CA GLN A 25 22.34 0.55 26.16
C GLN A 25 20.95 0.06 25.73
N ARG A 26 20.13 -0.42 26.69
CA ARG A 26 18.76 -0.85 26.41
C ARG A 26 17.92 0.29 25.82
N ASN A 27 17.94 1.47 26.44
CA ASN A 27 17.19 2.62 25.94
C ASN A 27 17.62 3.04 24.54
N LEU A 28 18.94 3.05 24.25
CA LEU A 28 19.45 3.34 22.91
C LEU A 28 19.05 2.29 21.88
N THR A 29 19.02 1.02 22.28
CA THR A 29 18.54 -0.07 21.41
C THR A 29 17.07 0.10 21.08
N LEU A 30 16.24 0.48 22.06
CA LEU A 30 14.82 0.79 21.84
C LEU A 30 14.64 2.00 20.91
N LEU A 31 15.39 3.09 21.11
CA LEU A 31 15.34 4.26 20.23
C LEU A 31 15.81 3.92 18.80
N CYS A 32 16.84 3.10 18.67
CA CYS A 32 17.33 2.61 17.38
C CYS A 32 16.24 1.81 16.67
N LEU A 33 15.55 0.93 17.40
CA LEU A 33 14.44 0.14 16.87
C LEU A 33 13.29 1.04 16.41
N THR A 34 12.85 1.99 17.24
CA THR A 34 11.76 2.92 16.86
C THR A 34 12.12 3.76 15.65
N SER A 35 13.36 4.26 15.58
CA SER A 35 13.84 5.05 14.45
C SER A 35 13.90 4.22 13.16
N SER A 36 14.32 2.96 13.26
CA SER A 36 14.35 2.02 12.12
C SER A 36 12.93 1.66 11.64
N THR A 37 11.97 1.53 12.56
CA THR A 37 10.56 1.32 12.22
C THR A 37 9.98 2.53 11.49
N ILE A 38 10.27 3.75 11.95
CA ILE A 38 9.85 4.98 11.27
C ILE A 38 10.46 5.04 9.87
N PHE A 39 11.75 4.71 9.73
CA PHE A 39 12.41 4.66 8.42
C PHE A 39 11.70 3.69 7.46
N LEU A 40 11.42 2.46 7.90
CA LEU A 40 10.69 1.46 7.10
C LEU A 40 9.27 1.94 6.75
N ALA A 41 8.56 2.56 7.69
CA ALA A 41 7.24 3.13 7.44
C ALA A 41 7.29 4.26 6.41
N SER A 42 8.29 5.14 6.48
CA SER A 42 8.50 6.20 5.48
C SER A 42 8.79 5.64 4.09
N VAL A 43 9.56 4.56 3.98
CA VAL A 43 9.80 3.88 2.69
C VAL A 43 8.49 3.36 2.10
N VAL A 44 7.65 2.68 2.89
CA VAL A 44 6.34 2.21 2.43
C VAL A 44 5.43 3.38 2.05
N ALA A 45 5.45 4.46 2.85
CA ALA A 45 4.66 5.65 2.59
C ALA A 45 5.03 6.32 1.26
N LEU A 46 6.31 6.34 0.86
CA LEU A 46 6.71 6.91 -0.45
C LEU A 46 6.00 6.27 -1.64
N PHE A 47 5.75 4.96 -1.59
CA PHE A 47 5.07 4.26 -2.68
C PHE A 47 3.55 4.46 -2.68
N LEU A 48 2.96 4.64 -1.49
CA LEU A 48 1.50 4.69 -1.35
C LEU A 48 0.94 6.12 -1.30
N GLN A 49 1.77 7.11 -0.94
CA GLN A 49 1.28 8.45 -0.61
C GLN A 49 0.60 9.16 -1.78
N HIS A 50 1.10 8.96 -3.00
CA HIS A 50 0.53 9.57 -4.19
C HIS A 50 -0.92 9.10 -4.39
N ASP A 51 -1.12 7.78 -4.44
CA ASP A 51 -2.45 7.19 -4.59
C ASP A 51 -3.40 7.57 -3.44
N PHE A 52 -2.90 7.64 -2.21
CA PHE A 52 -3.71 8.07 -1.06
C PHE A 52 -4.15 9.54 -1.15
N VAL A 53 -3.24 10.44 -1.53
CA VAL A 53 -3.57 11.88 -1.65
C VAL A 53 -4.54 12.09 -2.80
N TYR A 54 -4.28 11.50 -3.97
CA TYR A 54 -5.18 11.64 -5.12
C TYR A 54 -6.57 11.08 -4.82
N SER A 55 -6.62 9.90 -4.22
CA SER A 55 -7.88 9.27 -3.83
C SER A 55 -8.63 10.07 -2.76
N PHE A 56 -7.94 10.82 -1.89
CA PHE A 56 -8.58 11.71 -0.92
C PHE A 56 -9.32 12.87 -1.60
N PHE A 57 -8.82 13.35 -2.74
CA PHE A 57 -9.50 14.34 -3.58
C PHE A 57 -10.49 13.71 -4.57
N GLY A 58 -10.71 12.38 -4.52
CA GLY A 58 -11.61 11.67 -5.43
C GLY A 58 -11.07 11.50 -6.85
N ILE A 59 -9.78 11.77 -7.07
CA ILE A 59 -9.13 11.73 -8.39
C ILE A 59 -8.18 10.53 -8.44
N THR A 60 -7.96 9.99 -9.64
CA THR A 60 -6.96 8.94 -9.88
C THR A 60 -6.19 9.24 -11.16
N THR A 61 -4.90 8.90 -11.20
CA THR A 61 -4.06 9.06 -12.40
C THR A 61 -4.24 7.93 -13.41
N GLU A 62 -4.68 6.76 -12.93
CA GLU A 62 -5.00 5.60 -13.73
C GLU A 62 -6.43 5.14 -13.42
N LEU A 63 -7.15 4.71 -14.46
CA LEU A 63 -8.47 4.16 -14.29
C LEU A 63 -8.37 2.81 -13.55
N LYS A 64 -8.98 2.72 -12.35
CA LYS A 64 -8.94 1.52 -11.50
C LYS A 64 -10.25 0.75 -11.45
N GLN A 65 -11.37 1.39 -11.80
CA GLN A 65 -12.71 0.81 -11.73
C GLN A 65 -13.58 1.30 -12.88
N LEU A 66 -14.54 0.46 -13.28
CA LEU A 66 -15.55 0.79 -14.27
C LEU A 66 -16.63 1.66 -13.61
N HIS A 67 -17.02 2.73 -14.29
CA HIS A 67 -18.16 3.54 -13.89
C HIS A 67 -19.25 3.49 -14.94
N MET A 68 -20.46 3.32 -14.42
CA MET A 68 -21.66 3.29 -15.22
C MET A 68 -22.35 4.66 -15.16
N PRO A 69 -22.46 5.38 -16.28
CA PRO A 69 -23.21 6.62 -16.35
C PRO A 69 -24.70 6.37 -16.07
N MET A 70 -25.42 7.40 -15.61
CA MET A 70 -26.84 7.30 -15.21
C MET A 70 -27.80 6.95 -16.37
N SER A 71 -27.34 7.10 -17.61
CA SER A 71 -28.08 6.82 -18.85
C SER A 71 -28.15 5.31 -19.20
N VAL A 72 -27.52 4.46 -18.39
CA VAL A 72 -27.34 3.04 -18.66
C VAL A 72 -28.43 2.20 -17.97
N ASP A 73 -28.78 1.06 -18.56
CA ASP A 73 -29.84 0.17 -18.06
C ASP A 73 -29.51 -0.48 -16.70
N ALA A 74 -30.54 -1.04 -16.06
CA ALA A 74 -30.40 -1.62 -14.71
C ALA A 74 -29.41 -2.80 -14.63
N ASN A 75 -29.30 -3.60 -15.71
CA ASN A 75 -28.38 -4.74 -15.77
C ASN A 75 -26.92 -4.27 -15.77
N LEU A 76 -26.62 -3.22 -16.54
CA LEU A 76 -25.30 -2.59 -16.52
C LEU A 76 -25.09 -1.75 -15.26
N ALA A 77 -26.12 -1.18 -14.63
CA ALA A 77 -25.98 -0.44 -13.38
C ALA A 77 -25.52 -1.32 -12.21
N GLU A 78 -25.94 -2.59 -12.17
CA GLU A 78 -25.39 -3.60 -11.23
C GLU A 78 -23.90 -3.81 -11.46
N LEU A 79 -23.40 -3.56 -12.68
CA LEU A 79 -21.98 -3.63 -13.00
C LEU A 79 -21.14 -2.42 -12.52
N GLY A 80 -21.76 -1.38 -11.93
CA GLY A 80 -21.08 -0.14 -11.54
C GLY A 80 -21.08 0.23 -10.06
N GLN A 81 -21.69 -0.58 -9.17
CA GLN A 81 -22.05 -0.15 -7.80
C GLN A 81 -20.89 0.09 -6.82
N HIS A 82 -19.63 -0.14 -7.19
CA HIS A 82 -18.48 -0.05 -6.28
C HIS A 82 -17.53 1.10 -6.62
N THR A 83 -18.04 2.35 -6.65
CA THR A 83 -17.29 3.51 -7.18
C THR A 83 -16.50 4.34 -6.16
N ASP A 84 -16.30 3.87 -4.93
CA ASP A 84 -15.54 4.65 -3.94
C ASP A 84 -14.06 4.23 -3.89
N TYR A 85 -13.24 4.96 -4.66
CA TYR A 85 -11.80 4.77 -4.76
C TYR A 85 -11.10 4.81 -3.40
N PHE A 86 -11.49 5.74 -2.52
CA PHE A 86 -10.85 5.92 -1.22
C PHE A 86 -11.17 4.75 -0.31
N THR A 87 -12.44 4.33 -0.28
CA THR A 87 -12.87 3.19 0.54
C THR A 87 -12.25 1.89 0.06
N ASN A 88 -12.11 1.67 -1.25
CA ASN A 88 -11.44 0.48 -1.78
C ASN A 88 -9.94 0.47 -1.42
N LEU A 89 -9.25 1.61 -1.59
CA LEU A 89 -7.85 1.73 -1.24
C LEU A 89 -7.62 1.56 0.28
N LEU A 90 -8.50 2.11 1.10
CA LEU A 90 -8.49 1.94 2.54
C LEU A 90 -8.78 0.49 2.95
N SER A 91 -9.70 -0.19 2.27
CA SER A 91 -9.99 -1.62 2.48
C SER A 91 -8.76 -2.47 2.14
N TRP A 92 -8.14 -2.25 0.98
CA TRP A 92 -6.90 -2.93 0.59
C TRP A 92 -5.79 -2.71 1.61
N PHE A 93 -5.58 -1.47 2.06
CA PHE A 93 -4.59 -1.13 3.07
C PHE A 93 -4.91 -1.73 4.45
N GLY A 94 -6.19 -1.73 4.83
CA GLY A 94 -6.69 -2.36 6.05
C GLY A 94 -6.45 -3.86 6.07
N TRP A 95 -6.70 -4.55 4.95
CA TRP A 95 -6.37 -5.96 4.76
C TRP A 95 -4.87 -6.24 4.87
N LEU A 96 -4.02 -5.36 4.32
CA LEU A 96 -2.57 -5.49 4.44
C LEU A 96 -2.12 -5.40 5.90
N ILE A 97 -2.61 -4.40 6.64
CA ILE A 97 -2.33 -4.25 8.07
C ILE A 97 -2.81 -5.49 8.83
N LEU A 98 -4.04 -5.93 8.60
CA LEU A 98 -4.62 -7.09 9.27
C LEU A 98 -3.78 -8.35 9.02
N LYS A 99 -3.40 -8.61 7.76
CA LYS A 99 -2.53 -9.74 7.40
C LYS A 99 -1.19 -9.67 8.12
N LEU A 100 -0.56 -8.51 8.17
CA LEU A 100 0.71 -8.32 8.85
C LEU A 100 0.58 -8.63 10.34
N PHE A 101 -0.41 -8.05 11.02
CA PHE A 101 -0.62 -8.25 12.45
C PHE A 101 -1.00 -9.69 12.79
N VAL A 102 -1.99 -10.26 12.09
CA VAL A 102 -2.46 -11.62 12.36
C VAL A 102 -1.39 -12.66 12.05
N SER A 103 -0.67 -12.52 10.93
CA SER A 103 0.40 -13.47 10.58
C SER A 103 1.59 -13.35 11.52
N PHE A 104 2.01 -12.12 11.86
CA PHE A 104 3.16 -11.88 12.74
C PHE A 104 2.88 -12.33 14.17
N VAL A 105 1.80 -11.84 14.78
CA VAL A 105 1.42 -12.17 16.17
C VAL A 105 0.94 -13.62 16.25
N GLY A 106 0.12 -14.07 15.30
CA GLY A 106 -0.40 -15.42 15.24
C GLY A 106 0.69 -16.47 15.13
N ALA A 107 1.77 -16.21 14.37
CA ALA A 107 2.90 -17.14 14.29
C ALA A 107 3.57 -17.41 15.65
N PHE A 108 3.60 -16.43 16.57
CA PHE A 108 4.08 -16.66 17.93
C PHE A 108 3.15 -17.60 18.72
N PHE A 109 1.84 -17.40 18.60
CA PHE A 109 0.86 -18.29 19.22
C PHE A 109 0.96 -19.71 18.67
N VAL A 110 1.04 -19.86 17.35
CA VAL A 110 1.20 -21.16 16.68
C VAL A 110 2.43 -21.89 17.24
N ILE A 111 3.60 -21.23 17.31
CA ILE A 111 4.79 -21.84 17.93
C ILE A 111 4.60 -22.16 19.41
N HIS A 112 3.91 -21.32 20.17
CA HIS A 112 3.60 -21.59 21.57
C HIS A 112 2.76 -22.87 21.73
N PHE A 113 1.74 -23.06 20.89
CA PHE A 113 0.91 -24.26 20.91
C PHE A 113 1.63 -25.50 20.36
N LEU A 114 2.39 -25.39 19.28
CA LEU A 114 3.14 -26.54 18.72
C LEU A 114 4.10 -27.13 19.75
N LYS A 115 4.73 -26.30 20.60
CA LYS A 115 5.62 -26.79 21.68
C LYS A 115 4.92 -27.71 22.70
N LYS A 116 3.59 -27.72 22.79
CA LYS A 116 2.86 -28.65 23.66
C LYS A 116 2.81 -30.08 23.09
N ILE A 117 3.08 -30.26 21.80
CA ILE A 117 3.12 -31.57 21.15
C ILE A 117 4.53 -32.16 21.28
N ARG A 118 4.64 -33.41 21.77
CA ARG A 118 5.93 -34.09 22.02
C ARG A 118 6.90 -34.03 20.84
N PHE A 119 6.40 -34.20 19.62
CA PHE A 119 7.21 -34.15 18.39
C PHE A 119 7.94 -32.80 18.22
N PHE A 120 7.21 -31.70 18.35
CA PHE A 120 7.74 -30.35 18.17
C PHE A 120 8.52 -29.87 19.39
N TYR A 121 8.19 -30.34 20.60
CA TYR A 121 8.98 -30.06 21.81
C TYR A 121 10.44 -30.51 21.65
N THR A 122 10.66 -31.74 21.16
CA THR A 122 12.01 -32.29 20.95
C THR A 122 12.74 -31.61 19.79
N ARG A 123 12.05 -31.23 18.71
CA ARG A 123 12.68 -30.55 17.56
C ARG A 123 12.95 -29.06 17.80
N PHE A 124 12.11 -28.36 18.56
CA PHE A 124 12.31 -26.94 18.90
C PHE A 124 13.28 -26.73 20.07
N GLN A 125 14.33 -27.54 20.20
CA GLN A 125 15.43 -27.25 21.11
C GLN A 125 16.29 -26.09 20.57
N SER A 126 16.62 -26.12 19.27
CA SER A 126 17.42 -25.08 18.62
C SER A 126 16.62 -23.81 18.33
N PHE A 127 17.28 -22.65 18.52
CA PHE A 127 16.73 -21.34 18.16
C PHE A 127 16.42 -21.24 16.66
N ILE A 128 17.27 -21.81 15.80
CA ILE A 128 17.07 -21.80 14.34
C ILE A 128 15.77 -22.52 13.95
N LEU A 129 15.51 -23.71 14.53
CA LEU A 129 14.27 -24.44 14.20
C LEU A 129 13.02 -23.70 14.69
N LYS A 130 13.07 -23.02 15.84
CA LYS A 130 11.96 -22.16 16.30
C LYS A 130 11.68 -21.03 15.31
N PHE A 131 12.74 -20.41 14.79
CA PHE A 131 12.62 -19.33 13.80
C PHE A 131 12.05 -19.84 12.47
N VAL A 132 12.55 -20.97 11.95
CA VAL A 132 12.01 -21.58 10.71
C VAL A 132 10.54 -21.96 10.89
N GLY A 133 10.17 -22.58 12.02
CA GLY A 133 8.77 -22.90 12.30
C GLY A 133 7.89 -21.65 12.39
N TRP A 134 8.40 -20.57 12.99
CA TRP A 134 7.69 -19.29 13.05
C TRP A 134 7.47 -18.71 11.65
N LEU A 135 8.49 -18.76 10.80
CA LEU A 135 8.41 -18.29 9.41
C LEU A 135 7.41 -19.12 8.58
N VAL A 136 7.41 -20.44 8.73
CA VAL A 136 6.40 -21.31 8.08
C VAL A 136 4.99 -20.96 8.58
N SER A 137 4.82 -20.77 9.89
CA SER A 137 3.52 -20.40 10.47
C SER A 137 3.04 -19.04 9.95
N PHE A 138 3.96 -18.08 9.82
CA PHE A 138 3.69 -16.77 9.23
C PHE A 138 3.20 -16.91 7.78
N ILE A 139 3.90 -17.68 6.95
CA ILE A 139 3.51 -17.90 5.55
C ILE A 139 2.14 -18.57 5.45
N VAL A 140 1.86 -19.58 6.28
CA VAL A 140 0.57 -20.29 6.29
C VAL A 140 -0.57 -19.36 6.69
N LEU A 141 -0.40 -18.58 7.77
CA LEU A 141 -1.40 -17.60 8.20
C LEU A 141 -1.63 -16.53 7.12
N TRP A 142 -0.54 -15.98 6.55
CA TRP A 142 -0.63 -14.99 5.48
C TRP A 142 -1.36 -15.53 4.26
N SER A 143 -1.05 -16.76 3.87
CA SER A 143 -1.70 -17.43 2.73
C SER A 143 -3.18 -17.70 3.02
N GLY A 144 -3.52 -18.15 4.24
CA GLY A 144 -4.90 -18.36 4.66
C GLY A 144 -5.73 -17.08 4.68
N LEU A 145 -5.18 -15.98 5.20
CA LEU A 145 -5.84 -14.67 5.12
C LEU A 145 -5.92 -14.14 3.69
N THR A 146 -4.96 -14.47 2.84
CA THR A 146 -5.02 -14.08 1.42
C THR A 146 -6.14 -14.82 0.71
N PHE A 147 -6.31 -16.12 0.99
CA PHE A 147 -7.44 -16.89 0.49
C PHE A 147 -8.77 -16.31 1.00
N LEU A 148 -8.87 -15.98 2.29
CA LEU A 148 -10.09 -15.40 2.86
C LEU A 148 -10.38 -13.99 2.32
N GLN A 149 -9.36 -13.16 2.08
CA GLN A 149 -9.55 -11.87 1.42
C GLN A 149 -10.04 -12.06 -0.02
N TYR A 150 -9.49 -13.06 -0.72
CA TYR A 150 -9.89 -13.37 -2.10
C TYR A 150 -11.36 -13.78 -2.15
N ASP A 151 -11.75 -14.78 -1.35
CA ASP A 151 -13.12 -15.32 -1.26
C ASP A 151 -14.15 -14.23 -0.89
N LEU A 152 -13.82 -13.33 0.04
CA LEU A 152 -14.71 -12.23 0.42
C LEU A 152 -14.86 -11.12 -0.64
N ASN A 153 -13.92 -11.01 -1.59
CA ASN A 153 -13.89 -9.97 -2.61
C ASN A 153 -14.15 -10.52 -4.04
N ASP A 154 -14.40 -11.84 -4.19
CA ASP A 154 -14.44 -12.55 -5.47
C ASP A 154 -15.70 -12.19 -6.27
N ASP A 155 -16.87 -12.20 -5.62
CA ASP A 155 -18.16 -12.01 -6.30
C ASP A 155 -18.29 -10.66 -7.02
N ALA A 156 -17.71 -9.60 -6.47
CA ALA A 156 -17.81 -8.25 -7.05
C ALA A 156 -16.73 -7.91 -8.08
N ASN A 157 -15.52 -8.48 -7.95
CA ASN A 157 -14.41 -8.17 -8.86
C ASN A 157 -14.37 -9.10 -10.09
N ASN A 158 -14.89 -10.32 -9.98
CA ASN A 158 -14.90 -11.27 -11.09
C ASN A 158 -15.90 -10.87 -12.17
N ALA A 159 -17.13 -10.49 -11.82
CA ALA A 159 -18.14 -10.12 -12.81
C ALA A 159 -17.69 -8.96 -13.72
N TYR A 160 -17.01 -7.95 -13.16
CA TYR A 160 -16.49 -6.82 -13.95
C TYR A 160 -15.27 -7.18 -14.77
N SER A 161 -14.34 -7.94 -14.19
CA SER A 161 -13.12 -8.33 -14.89
C SER A 161 -13.42 -9.29 -16.04
N GLU A 162 -14.36 -10.23 -15.85
CA GLU A 162 -14.83 -11.15 -16.89
C GLU A 162 -15.54 -10.38 -18.02
N ALA A 163 -16.41 -9.42 -17.68
CA ALA A 163 -17.15 -8.64 -18.67
C ALA A 163 -16.25 -7.80 -19.60
N ILE A 164 -15.10 -7.32 -19.11
CA ILE A 164 -14.16 -6.49 -19.88
C ILE A 164 -12.98 -7.27 -20.48
N GLN A 165 -12.82 -8.55 -20.15
CA GLN A 165 -11.65 -9.33 -20.59
C GLN A 165 -11.76 -9.70 -22.07
N TYR A 166 -10.66 -9.57 -22.81
CA TYR A 166 -10.55 -10.00 -24.21
C TYR A 166 -9.09 -10.30 -24.57
N ASP A 167 -8.88 -11.21 -25.53
CA ASP A 167 -7.52 -11.60 -25.92
C ASP A 167 -6.92 -10.69 -27.01
N LYS A 168 -7.70 -10.35 -28.04
CA LYS A 168 -7.18 -9.69 -29.25
C LYS A 168 -7.89 -8.40 -29.62
N ASN A 169 -9.18 -8.30 -29.35
CA ASN A 169 -9.99 -7.16 -29.75
C ASN A 169 -11.07 -6.89 -28.72
N ILE A 170 -11.21 -5.63 -28.33
CA ILE A 170 -12.23 -5.18 -27.38
C ILE A 170 -13.66 -5.58 -27.78
N GLN A 171 -13.96 -5.71 -29.08
CA GLN A 171 -15.26 -6.15 -29.57
C GLN A 171 -15.60 -7.61 -29.22
N GLN A 172 -14.61 -8.39 -28.75
CA GLN A 172 -14.82 -9.76 -28.26
C GLN A 172 -15.27 -9.79 -26.81
N SER A 173 -15.05 -8.71 -26.05
CA SER A 173 -15.49 -8.63 -24.65
C SER A 173 -17.01 -8.75 -24.54
N GLU A 174 -17.48 -9.38 -23.48
CA GLU A 174 -18.91 -9.52 -23.21
C GLU A 174 -19.58 -8.14 -23.12
N LEU A 175 -18.91 -7.17 -22.49
CA LEU A 175 -19.37 -5.78 -22.43
C LEU A 175 -19.56 -5.20 -23.84
N ALA A 176 -18.60 -5.35 -24.74
CA ALA A 176 -18.73 -4.81 -26.10
C ALA A 176 -19.86 -5.49 -26.88
N GLN A 177 -20.02 -6.81 -26.72
CA GLN A 177 -21.11 -7.56 -27.34
C GLN A 177 -22.47 -7.10 -26.82
N TYR A 178 -22.59 -6.86 -25.51
CA TYR A 178 -23.80 -6.30 -24.91
C TYR A 178 -24.09 -4.89 -25.44
N LEU A 179 -23.08 -4.01 -25.45
CA LEU A 179 -23.23 -2.63 -25.94
C LEU A 179 -23.61 -2.55 -27.43
N GLN A 180 -23.26 -3.54 -28.24
CA GLN A 180 -23.72 -3.61 -29.64
C GLN A 180 -25.22 -3.94 -29.76
N GLN A 181 -25.75 -4.72 -28.81
CA GLN A 181 -27.15 -5.16 -28.81
C GLN A 181 -28.08 -4.14 -28.13
N THR A 182 -27.54 -3.31 -27.24
CA THR A 182 -28.30 -2.30 -26.53
C THR A 182 -28.43 -0.99 -27.33
N ASP A 183 -29.62 -0.41 -27.29
CA ASP A 183 -29.93 0.90 -27.85
C ASP A 183 -29.43 2.00 -26.90
N LEU A 184 -28.11 2.20 -26.88
CA LEU A 184 -27.44 3.28 -26.16
C LEU A 184 -26.87 4.29 -27.17
N ASP A 185 -26.81 5.54 -26.74
CA ASP A 185 -26.18 6.60 -27.54
C ASP A 185 -24.67 6.33 -27.70
N GLU A 186 -24.15 6.71 -28.87
CA GLU A 186 -22.75 6.47 -29.26
C GLU A 186 -21.73 7.02 -28.25
N PRO A 187 -21.90 8.21 -27.63
CA PRO A 187 -20.99 8.70 -26.60
C PRO A 187 -20.95 7.80 -25.36
N VAL A 188 -22.09 7.20 -24.98
CA VAL A 188 -22.15 6.30 -23.81
C VAL A 188 -21.42 4.99 -24.11
N LYS A 189 -21.58 4.45 -25.32
CA LYS A 189 -20.83 3.27 -25.79
C LYS A 189 -19.33 3.55 -25.79
N ALA A 190 -18.92 4.69 -26.36
CA ALA A 190 -17.52 5.11 -26.37
C ALA A 190 -16.94 5.27 -24.95
N TYR A 191 -17.73 5.81 -24.02
CA TYR A 191 -17.35 5.95 -22.61
C TYR A 191 -17.05 4.60 -21.96
N LEU A 192 -17.94 3.62 -22.12
CA LEU A 192 -17.79 2.30 -21.51
C LEU A 192 -16.66 1.49 -22.15
N LEU A 193 -16.53 1.55 -23.48
CA LEU A 193 -15.45 0.87 -24.21
C LEU A 193 -14.08 1.49 -23.89
N ALA A 194 -13.98 2.82 -23.78
CA ALA A 194 -12.74 3.48 -23.36
C ALA A 194 -12.29 2.99 -21.98
N GLN A 195 -13.24 2.90 -21.03
CA GLN A 195 -12.95 2.40 -19.70
C GLN A 195 -12.52 0.94 -19.70
N ALA A 196 -13.21 0.07 -20.45
CA ALA A 196 -12.85 -1.34 -20.57
C ALA A 196 -11.44 -1.53 -21.16
N ALA A 197 -11.08 -0.76 -22.18
CA ALA A 197 -9.74 -0.78 -22.76
C ALA A 197 -8.66 -0.35 -21.76
N LEU A 198 -8.95 0.67 -20.95
CA LEU A 198 -8.03 1.21 -19.95
C LEU A 198 -7.89 0.32 -18.70
N LEU A 199 -8.93 -0.45 -18.36
CA LEU A 199 -8.94 -1.41 -17.24
C LEU A 199 -8.37 -2.77 -17.63
N HIS A 200 -8.28 -3.07 -18.92
CA HIS A 200 -7.71 -4.31 -19.43
C HIS A 200 -6.25 -4.48 -18.98
N LYS A 201 -5.81 -5.73 -18.77
CA LYS A 201 -4.43 -6.06 -18.36
C LYS A 201 -3.77 -6.95 -19.42
N PRO A 202 -2.75 -6.45 -20.17
CA PRO A 202 -2.18 -5.11 -20.11
C PRO A 202 -3.13 -4.03 -20.69
N VAL A 203 -2.92 -2.77 -20.30
CA VAL A 203 -3.71 -1.62 -20.75
C VAL A 203 -3.66 -1.53 -22.28
N ASP A 204 -4.82 -1.56 -22.93
CA ASP A 204 -4.95 -1.44 -24.39
C ASP A 204 -5.18 0.02 -24.79
N LYS A 205 -4.08 0.75 -24.97
CA LYS A 205 -4.16 2.15 -25.40
C LYS A 205 -4.68 2.30 -26.83
N ASP A 206 -4.42 1.32 -27.69
CA ASP A 206 -4.81 1.38 -29.11
C ASP A 206 -6.32 1.27 -29.27
N ALA A 207 -6.98 0.45 -28.44
CA ALA A 207 -8.44 0.39 -28.35
C ALA A 207 -9.05 1.61 -27.64
N ALA A 208 -8.36 2.18 -26.63
CA ALA A 208 -8.88 3.30 -25.84
C ALA A 208 -8.85 4.66 -26.58
N ILE A 209 -7.77 4.96 -27.31
CA ILE A 209 -7.56 6.23 -28.03
C ILE A 209 -8.75 6.63 -28.92
N PRO A 210 -9.25 5.77 -29.85
CA PRO A 210 -10.34 6.15 -30.74
C PRO A 210 -11.64 6.44 -29.97
N GLN A 211 -11.90 5.71 -28.89
CA GLN A 211 -13.09 5.89 -28.06
C GLN A 211 -13.04 7.21 -27.29
N VAL A 212 -11.89 7.55 -26.70
CA VAL A 212 -11.72 8.85 -26.01
C VAL A 212 -11.78 10.02 -27.00
N LEU A 213 -11.28 9.87 -28.22
CA LEU A 213 -11.45 10.89 -29.27
C LEU A 213 -12.91 11.08 -29.68
N ALA A 214 -13.69 10.00 -29.74
CA ALA A 214 -15.12 10.07 -29.98
C ALA A 214 -15.84 10.86 -28.87
N LEU A 215 -15.47 10.66 -27.60
CA LEU A 215 -15.99 11.45 -26.47
C LEU A 215 -15.62 12.94 -26.58
N VAL A 216 -14.36 13.26 -26.89
CA VAL A 216 -13.89 14.65 -27.06
C VAL A 216 -14.66 15.34 -28.19
N LYS A 217 -14.99 14.61 -29.26
CA LYS A 217 -15.80 15.12 -30.37
C LYS A 217 -17.25 15.30 -29.95
N ALA A 218 -17.83 14.29 -29.29
CA ALA A 218 -19.21 14.29 -28.82
C ALA A 218 -19.47 15.49 -27.91
N GLU A 219 -18.59 15.81 -26.96
CA GLU A 219 -18.75 16.96 -26.08
C GLU A 219 -18.84 18.31 -26.82
N LYS A 220 -18.22 18.42 -28.00
CA LYS A 220 -18.26 19.64 -28.82
C LYS A 220 -19.48 19.72 -29.72
N THR A 221 -20.07 18.58 -30.08
CA THR A 221 -21.09 18.49 -31.12
C THR A 221 -22.46 18.11 -30.60
N ASP A 222 -22.52 17.41 -29.47
CA ASP A 222 -23.73 16.85 -28.90
C ASP A 222 -24.31 17.75 -27.79
N PRO A 223 -25.50 18.31 -27.98
CA PRO A 223 -26.17 19.12 -26.96
C PRO A 223 -26.52 18.36 -25.68
N TYR A 224 -26.70 17.03 -25.77
CA TYR A 224 -27.15 16.18 -24.66
C TYR A 224 -26.00 15.59 -23.86
N PHE A 225 -24.75 15.95 -24.18
CA PHE A 225 -23.56 15.33 -23.59
C PHE A 225 -23.53 15.34 -22.06
N ILE A 226 -24.02 16.42 -21.45
CA ILE A 226 -24.07 16.58 -19.99
C ILE A 226 -25.14 15.69 -19.35
N GLU A 227 -26.22 15.39 -20.08
CA GLU A 227 -27.35 14.59 -19.59
C GLU A 227 -27.00 13.11 -19.43
N TYR A 228 -25.95 12.64 -20.12
CA TYR A 228 -25.46 11.27 -19.98
C TYR A 228 -24.89 10.95 -18.60
N GLY A 229 -24.49 11.95 -17.82
CA GLY A 229 -23.99 11.74 -16.45
C GLY A 229 -22.57 11.17 -16.40
N PHE A 230 -21.70 11.52 -17.36
CA PHE A 230 -20.28 11.20 -17.30
C PHE A 230 -19.63 11.90 -16.10
N LYS A 231 -18.66 11.24 -15.45
CA LYS A 231 -17.93 11.85 -14.35
C LYS A 231 -16.76 12.69 -14.88
N PRO A 232 -16.69 13.99 -14.53
CA PRO A 232 -15.57 14.85 -14.91
C PRO A 232 -14.20 14.28 -14.51
N GLU A 233 -14.10 13.65 -13.34
CA GLU A 233 -12.88 13.08 -12.80
C GLU A 233 -12.37 11.91 -13.65
N GLN A 234 -13.29 11.09 -14.16
CA GLN A 234 -12.93 9.96 -15.00
C GLN A 234 -12.60 10.37 -16.43
N LEU A 235 -13.32 11.34 -16.99
CA LEU A 235 -12.93 11.94 -18.26
C LEU A 235 -11.52 12.53 -18.17
N TRP A 236 -11.21 13.19 -17.05
CA TRP A 236 -9.86 13.67 -16.75
C TRP A 236 -8.84 12.53 -16.69
N THR A 237 -9.09 11.47 -15.90
CA THR A 237 -8.19 10.31 -15.78
C THR A 237 -7.92 9.65 -17.13
N MET A 238 -8.96 9.40 -17.95
CA MET A 238 -8.81 8.78 -19.26
C MET A 238 -7.95 9.63 -20.21
N GLN A 239 -8.18 10.95 -20.23
CA GLN A 239 -7.41 11.87 -21.08
C GLN A 239 -5.97 12.03 -20.58
N TYR A 240 -5.76 12.08 -19.27
CA TYR A 240 -4.44 12.16 -18.66
C TYR A 240 -3.61 10.89 -18.90
N GLN A 241 -4.19 9.70 -18.69
CA GLN A 241 -3.51 8.41 -18.87
C GLN A 241 -3.09 8.16 -20.34
N LEU A 242 -3.88 8.67 -21.30
CA LEU A 242 -3.61 8.50 -22.73
C LEU A 242 -2.75 9.62 -23.32
N TYR A 243 -3.02 10.88 -22.98
CA TYR A 243 -2.44 12.05 -23.64
C TYR A 243 -1.61 12.95 -22.73
N GLY A 244 -1.63 12.73 -21.41
CA GLY A 244 -0.96 13.57 -20.43
C GLY A 244 -1.54 14.99 -20.28
N LYS A 245 -2.71 15.25 -20.86
CA LYS A 245 -3.37 16.57 -20.83
C LYS A 245 -4.88 16.45 -20.95
N THR A 246 -5.58 17.47 -20.48
CA THR A 246 -7.02 17.63 -20.67
C THR A 246 -7.31 18.18 -22.07
N LEU A 247 -8.37 17.65 -22.69
CA LEU A 247 -8.84 18.00 -24.04
C LEU A 247 -10.26 18.55 -24.04
N THR A 248 -11.01 18.33 -22.95
CA THR A 248 -12.43 18.65 -22.82
C THR A 248 -12.72 19.64 -21.69
N PRO A 249 -13.66 20.58 -21.88
CA PRO A 249 -14.16 21.44 -20.82
C PRO A 249 -14.64 20.70 -19.56
N MET A 250 -15.30 19.55 -19.70
CA MET A 250 -15.80 18.77 -18.57
C MET A 250 -14.64 18.24 -17.72
N ALA A 251 -13.61 17.63 -18.33
CA ALA A 251 -12.38 17.25 -17.62
C ALA A 251 -11.62 18.45 -17.03
N GLU A 252 -11.64 19.61 -17.70
CA GLU A 252 -11.00 20.84 -17.23
C GLU A 252 -11.65 21.38 -15.96
N SER A 253 -12.94 21.10 -15.71
CA SER A 253 -13.62 21.51 -14.47
C SER A 253 -12.97 20.96 -13.19
N VAL A 254 -12.27 19.83 -13.28
CA VAL A 254 -11.59 19.18 -12.14
C VAL A 254 -10.12 19.63 -12.02
N SER A 255 -9.59 20.39 -12.99
CA SER A 255 -8.19 20.84 -13.01
C SER A 255 -7.74 21.47 -11.69
N LYS A 256 -8.58 22.32 -11.07
CA LYS A 256 -8.27 22.93 -9.77
C LYS A 256 -8.12 21.90 -8.65
N GLN A 257 -8.95 20.84 -8.65
CA GLN A 257 -8.86 19.78 -7.65
C GLN A 257 -7.64 18.90 -7.91
N VAL A 258 -7.30 18.64 -9.17
CA VAL A 258 -6.07 17.95 -9.59
C VAL A 258 -4.85 18.72 -9.13
N ASP A 259 -4.79 20.03 -9.37
CA ASP A 259 -3.67 20.88 -8.96
C ASP A 259 -3.51 20.90 -7.43
N GLN A 260 -4.62 20.89 -6.69
CA GLN A 260 -4.60 20.78 -5.23
C GLN A 260 -4.09 19.41 -4.77
N ALA A 261 -4.49 18.32 -5.45
CA ALA A 261 -4.03 16.97 -5.18
C ALA A 261 -2.53 16.82 -5.47
N GLU A 262 -2.04 17.36 -6.58
CA GLU A 262 -0.63 17.38 -6.97
C GLU A 262 0.20 18.17 -5.96
N GLN A 263 -0.19 19.41 -5.63
CA GLN A 263 0.51 20.23 -4.64
C GLN A 263 0.56 19.57 -3.27
N MET A 264 -0.54 18.95 -2.83
CA MET A 264 -0.57 18.22 -1.58
C MET A 264 0.31 16.97 -1.65
N SER A 265 0.28 16.22 -2.76
CA SER A 265 1.10 15.03 -2.99
C SER A 265 2.58 15.39 -2.94
N ASP A 266 2.99 16.48 -3.57
CA ASP A 266 4.36 17.00 -3.53
C ASP A 266 4.78 17.42 -2.12
N LEU A 267 3.91 18.14 -1.41
CA LEU A 267 4.19 18.55 -0.03
C LEU A 267 4.36 17.35 0.90
N VAL A 268 3.45 16.38 0.82
CA VAL A 268 3.52 15.14 1.61
C VAL A 268 4.77 14.34 1.22
N ASN A 269 5.13 14.29 -0.07
CA ASN A 269 6.34 13.63 -0.55
C ASN A 269 7.59 14.23 0.10
N ILE A 270 7.71 15.57 0.06
CA ILE A 270 8.82 16.31 0.69
C ILE A 270 8.89 15.98 2.18
N PHE A 271 7.74 15.96 2.87
CA PHE A 271 7.70 15.65 4.30
C PHE A 271 8.13 14.21 4.60
N ILE A 272 7.68 13.24 3.78
CA ILE A 272 8.08 11.83 3.90
C ILE A 272 9.58 11.68 3.64
N ILE A 273 10.12 12.29 2.60
CA ILE A 273 11.56 12.27 2.28
C ILE A 273 12.37 12.86 3.44
N ALA A 274 11.95 14.01 3.98
CA ALA A 274 12.60 14.64 5.12
C ALA A 274 12.60 13.71 6.35
N MET A 275 11.47 13.07 6.65
CA MET A 275 11.36 12.10 7.74
C MET A 275 12.21 10.84 7.49
N LEU A 276 12.29 10.37 6.25
CA LEU A 276 13.12 9.23 5.85
C LEU A 276 14.61 9.54 6.05
N ILE A 277 15.09 10.69 5.59
CA ILE A 277 16.49 11.10 5.77
C ILE A 277 16.81 11.27 7.26
N LEU A 278 15.93 11.94 8.01
CA LEU A 278 16.10 12.16 9.44
C LEU A 278 16.17 10.83 10.21
N SER A 279 15.24 9.92 9.95
CA SER A 279 15.19 8.60 10.58
C SER A 279 16.35 7.70 10.17
N ALA A 280 16.84 7.79 8.92
CA ALA A 280 18.03 7.08 8.47
C ALA A 280 19.29 7.54 9.24
N ILE A 281 19.53 8.85 9.32
CA ILE A 281 20.67 9.43 10.05
C ILE A 281 20.58 9.08 11.54
N LEU A 282 19.40 9.25 12.14
CA LEU A 282 19.18 8.95 13.56
C LEU A 282 19.42 7.46 13.86
N SER A 283 18.91 6.56 13.01
CA SER A 283 19.13 5.11 13.17
C SER A 283 20.61 4.76 13.08
N LEU A 284 21.35 5.37 12.16
CA LEU A 284 22.78 5.14 11.98
C LEU A 284 23.59 5.60 13.21
N ILE A 285 23.31 6.81 13.72
CA ILE A 285 23.96 7.34 14.94
C ILE A 285 23.66 6.44 16.15
N LEU A 286 22.39 6.08 16.36
CA LEU A 286 21.98 5.23 17.48
C LEU A 286 22.57 3.83 17.39
N PHE A 287 22.69 3.28 16.18
CA PHE A 287 23.33 1.98 15.95
C PHE A 287 24.80 1.99 16.39
N PHE A 288 25.59 2.97 15.91
CA PHE A 288 26.99 3.10 16.32
C PHE A 288 27.15 3.33 17.82
N LEU A 289 26.30 4.18 18.42
CA LEU A 289 26.34 4.47 19.85
C LEU A 289 26.01 3.23 20.69
N SER A 290 25.01 2.45 20.27
CA SER A 290 24.62 1.19 20.90
C SER A 290 25.74 0.15 20.81
N GLN A 291 26.39 0.03 19.65
CA GLN A 291 27.50 -0.90 19.45
C GLN A 291 28.71 -0.54 20.31
N HIS A 292 29.05 0.76 20.39
CA HIS A 292 30.13 1.22 21.24
C HIS A 292 29.86 0.98 22.73
N LEU A 293 28.64 1.24 23.21
CA LEU A 293 28.26 0.97 24.60
C LEU A 293 28.21 -0.54 24.91
N LYS A 294 27.71 -1.36 23.99
CA LYS A 294 27.75 -2.83 24.11
C LYS A 294 29.18 -3.33 24.27
N GLY A 295 30.11 -2.84 23.46
CA GLY A 295 31.53 -3.17 23.55
C GLY A 295 32.20 -2.67 24.84
N ARG A 296 31.74 -1.55 25.41
CA ARG A 296 32.20 -1.08 26.73
C ARG A 296 31.67 -1.94 27.87
N VAL A 297 30.37 -2.27 27.88
CA VAL A 297 29.76 -3.14 28.89
C VAL A 297 30.47 -4.49 28.93
N LEU A 298 30.69 -5.11 27.77
CA LEU A 298 31.34 -6.42 27.67
C LEU A 298 32.79 -6.41 28.19
N ARG A 299 33.56 -5.35 27.86
CA ARG A 299 34.93 -5.18 28.40
C ARG A 299 34.99 -4.96 29.90
N VAL A 300 34.00 -4.27 30.47
CA VAL A 300 33.92 -4.01 31.91
C VAL A 300 33.49 -5.28 32.66
N GLU A 301 32.50 -6.01 32.14
CA GLU A 301 32.08 -7.31 32.72
C GLU A 301 33.22 -8.34 32.72
N GLN A 302 33.95 -8.48 31.62
CA GLN A 302 35.12 -9.38 31.53
C GLN A 302 36.25 -9.04 32.51
N ARG A 303 36.29 -7.81 33.06
CA ARG A 303 37.29 -7.39 34.04
C ARG A 303 36.82 -7.50 35.50
N ILE A 304 35.52 -7.70 35.72
CA ILE A 304 34.91 -7.81 37.05
C ILE A 304 34.67 -9.28 37.42
N THR A 305 34.34 -10.12 36.44
CA THR A 305 34.24 -11.58 36.61
C THR A 305 35.61 -12.22 36.32
N PRO A 306 36.27 -12.88 37.29
CA PRO A 306 37.55 -13.55 37.08
C PRO A 306 37.46 -14.76 36.16
#